data_AF-A0A1Y1LYS0-F1
#
_entry.id   AF-A0A1Y1LYS0-F1
#
_cell.length_a   1.000
_cell.length_b   1.000
_cell.length_c   1.000
_cell.angle_alpha   90.00
_cell.angle_beta   90.00
_cell.angle_gamma   90.00
#
_symmetry.space_group_name_H-M   'P 1'
#
loop_
_entity.id
_entity.type
_entity.pdbx_description
1 polymer ?
#
loop_
_entity_poly.entity_id
_entity_poly.type
_entity_poly.pdbx_seq_one_letter_code
_entity_poly.pdbx_strand_id
1 'polypeptide(L)'
;MDAMLSDSLQTEIVMEPSEIEEFKIMPFAEIFITLLQTITERYEGLPQPGHRLQFLELQLELLDDFRVRLLQLGNAENGEGIDSKIAIIANTTHYIENVLVDWGQMLHFLNLYYYKNQSEITKTRNLLSSELDNSLTDVDTDTVFVEILSLYRHMKKDLLYALVDSTVLKARYCSKNYRRESWSRMTIMKDMRSYSLTPSACPMFELLGTKLHQFKKYLTVKLFIVVWRLVAQQIDVFLYEKLVLANTFNEGGAKQFKFDTMRNLLPLFAQYTDKPDSYYTHLNEACILLNITQGSALLLKDMLTALEGATGVEDKRG
;
A
#
# COMPACT_ATOMS: atom_id res chain seq x y z
N MET A 1 26.05 -40.03 2.05
CA MET A 1 25.75 -39.40 0.75
C MET A 1 24.44 -40.02 0.31
N ASP A 2 23.38 -39.21 0.23
CA ASP A 2 21.97 -39.57 0.10
C ASP A 2 21.31 -40.26 1.31
N ALA A 3 21.04 -39.47 2.36
CA ALA A 3 19.90 -39.64 3.29
C ALA A 3 19.80 -38.48 4.31
N MET A 4 20.06 -37.23 3.90
CA MET A 4 19.71 -36.03 4.70
C MET A 4 18.60 -35.20 4.03
N LEU A 5 17.78 -35.87 3.22
CA LEU A 5 16.59 -35.30 2.59
C LEU A 5 15.36 -36.00 3.16
N SER A 6 14.98 -35.63 4.38
CA SER A 6 13.63 -35.87 4.90
C SER A 6 13.34 -34.94 6.06
N ASP A 7 12.14 -34.35 5.98
CA ASP A 7 11.45 -33.56 6.99
C ASP A 7 11.85 -32.10 7.17
N SER A 8 11.18 -31.29 6.34
CA SER A 8 10.16 -30.36 6.81
C SER A 8 10.53 -29.47 8.01
N LEU A 9 10.83 -28.23 7.70
CA LEU A 9 9.90 -27.17 8.07
C LEU A 9 9.89 -26.14 6.94
N GLN A 10 8.70 -25.85 6.43
CA GLN A 10 8.41 -24.60 5.75
C GLN A 10 8.63 -23.49 6.77
N THR A 11 9.86 -23.02 6.90
CA THR A 11 10.09 -21.68 7.44
C THR A 11 9.81 -20.74 6.30
N GLU A 12 8.63 -20.10 6.35
CA GLU A 12 8.45 -18.80 5.74
C GLU A 12 9.71 -18.00 6.06
N ILE A 13 10.51 -17.68 5.03
CA ILE A 13 11.49 -16.63 5.16
C ILE A 13 10.66 -15.34 5.18
N VAL A 14 10.01 -15.11 6.32
CA VAL A 14 9.79 -13.77 6.80
C VAL A 14 11.18 -13.18 6.79
N MET A 15 11.42 -12.22 5.90
CA MET A 15 12.55 -11.31 6.06
C MET A 15 12.41 -10.73 7.46
N GLU A 16 13.10 -11.32 8.44
CA GLU A 16 13.34 -10.65 9.70
C GLU A 16 14.08 -9.36 9.33
N PRO A 17 13.52 -8.18 9.64
CA PRO A 17 14.23 -6.95 9.41
C PRO A 17 15.46 -6.98 10.30
N SER A 18 16.63 -7.14 9.70
CA SER A 18 17.90 -7.05 10.43
C SER A 18 17.97 -5.68 11.09
N GLU A 19 17.89 -5.73 12.42
CA GLU A 19 18.30 -4.78 13.45
C GLU A 19 19.25 -3.69 12.94
N ILE A 20 18.63 -2.59 12.52
CA ILE A 20 18.88 -1.18 12.86
C ILE A 20 18.01 -0.48 11.79
N GLU A 21 16.71 -0.35 12.09
CA GLU A 21 15.87 0.58 11.33
C GLU A 21 16.43 1.97 11.64
N GLU A 22 17.35 2.46 10.80
CA GLU A 22 17.73 3.87 10.82
C GLU A 22 16.42 4.65 10.77
N PHE A 23 16.11 5.43 11.81
CA PHE A 23 14.85 6.13 11.92
C PHE A 23 14.72 7.09 10.73
N LYS A 24 14.04 6.67 9.66
CA LYS A 24 13.82 7.45 8.43
C LYS A 24 12.74 8.50 8.63
N ILE A 25 12.73 9.17 9.77
CA ILE A 25 11.76 10.18 10.17
C ILE A 25 12.40 11.57 10.12
N MET A 26 11.60 12.62 10.27
CA MET A 26 12.12 13.96 10.43
C MET A 26 12.81 14.13 11.79
N PRO A 27 13.99 14.80 11.86
CA PRO A 27 14.75 14.94 13.10
C PRO A 27 13.98 15.60 14.27
N PHE A 28 13.01 16.46 13.96
CA PHE A 28 12.23 17.17 14.98
C PHE A 28 11.06 16.33 15.53
N ALA A 29 10.76 15.17 14.96
CA ALA A 29 9.66 14.32 15.42
C ALA A 29 9.89 13.80 16.84
N GLU A 30 11.12 13.37 17.15
CA GLU A 30 11.48 12.92 18.50
C GLU A 30 11.38 14.06 19.51
N ILE A 31 11.92 15.24 19.17
CA ILE A 31 11.85 16.43 20.03
C ILE A 31 10.39 16.78 20.35
N PHE A 32 9.50 16.70 19.35
CA PHE A 32 8.08 16.94 19.54
C PHE A 32 7.42 15.90 20.47
N ILE A 33 7.74 14.60 20.31
CA ILE A 33 7.26 13.56 21.22
C ILE A 33 7.78 13.78 22.64
N THR A 34 9.06 14.12 22.82
CA THR A 34 9.64 14.44 24.14
C THR A 34 8.97 15.65 24.79
N LEU A 35 8.63 16.69 24.01
CA LEU A 35 7.86 17.83 24.50
C LEU A 35 6.49 17.38 25.03
N LEU A 36 5.77 16.56 24.26
CA LEU A 36 4.47 16.02 24.67
C LEU A 36 4.58 15.15 25.93
N GLN A 37 5.60 14.29 26.05
CA GLN A 37 5.87 13.51 27.26
C GLN A 37 6.09 14.40 28.47
N THR A 38 6.90 15.45 28.31
CA THR A 38 7.15 16.43 29.38
C THR A 38 5.85 17.11 29.82
N ILE A 39 4.95 17.43 28.89
CA ILE A 39 3.63 17.96 29.22
C ILE A 39 2.81 16.92 30.01
N THR A 40 2.80 15.65 29.56
CA THR A 40 2.10 14.54 30.24
C THR A 40 2.53 14.41 31.69
N GLU A 41 3.84 14.32 31.95
CA GLU A 41 4.39 14.17 33.30
C GLU A 41 3.98 15.31 34.23
N ARG A 42 3.82 16.53 33.69
CA ARG A 42 3.44 17.71 34.48
C ARG A 42 1.99 17.68 34.91
N TYR A 43 1.07 17.30 34.03
CA TYR A 43 -0.35 17.31 34.39
C TYR A 43 -0.83 15.99 35.00
N GLU A 44 -0.13 14.87 34.81
CA GLU A 44 -0.44 13.58 35.43
C GLU A 44 -0.52 13.70 36.97
N GLY A 45 0.37 14.51 37.56
CA GLY A 45 0.41 14.77 39.01
C GLY A 45 -0.71 15.67 39.55
N LEU A 46 -1.54 16.29 38.70
CA LEU A 46 -2.59 17.20 39.17
C LEU A 46 -3.68 16.43 39.93
N PRO A 47 -4.18 16.91 41.07
CA PRO A 47 -5.14 16.14 41.87
C PRO A 47 -6.54 16.03 41.24
N GLN A 48 -6.94 17.02 40.43
CA GLN A 48 -8.28 17.10 39.85
C GLN A 48 -8.29 16.51 38.42
N PRO A 49 -9.09 15.48 38.13
CA PRO A 49 -9.13 14.85 36.81
C PRO A 49 -9.61 15.81 35.71
N GLY A 50 -10.47 16.78 36.04
CA GLY A 50 -10.92 17.81 35.09
C GLY A 50 -9.77 18.67 34.54
N HIS A 51 -8.81 19.05 35.38
CA HIS A 51 -7.63 19.79 34.90
C HIS A 51 -6.73 18.93 34.03
N ARG A 52 -6.62 17.62 34.33
CA ARG A 52 -5.86 16.68 33.47
C ARG A 52 -6.48 16.58 32.08
N LEU A 53 -7.82 16.55 32.00
CA LEU A 53 -8.53 16.53 30.72
C LEU A 53 -8.31 17.81 29.90
N GLN A 54 -8.27 18.98 30.53
CA GLN A 54 -7.95 20.25 29.84
C GLN A 54 -6.53 20.25 29.25
N PHE A 55 -5.54 19.73 29.98
CA PHE A 55 -4.19 19.61 29.43
C PHE A 55 -4.09 18.53 28.34
N LEU A 56 -4.87 17.46 28.44
CA LEU A 56 -4.99 16.47 27.38
C LEU A 56 -5.59 17.10 26.10
N GLU A 57 -6.61 17.95 26.20
CA GLU A 57 -7.17 18.69 25.06
C GLU A 57 -6.08 19.52 24.36
N LEU A 58 -5.27 20.26 25.13
CA LEU A 58 -4.12 20.99 24.57
C LEU A 58 -3.11 20.07 23.87
N GLN A 59 -2.82 18.88 24.44
CA GLN A 59 -1.93 17.92 23.77
C GLN A 59 -2.51 17.42 22.44
N LEU A 60 -3.82 17.19 22.37
CA LEU A 60 -4.51 16.78 21.15
C LEU A 60 -4.48 17.91 20.10
N GLU A 61 -4.67 19.16 20.50
CA GLU A 61 -4.52 20.32 19.63
C GLU A 61 -3.10 20.44 19.06
N LEU A 62 -2.07 20.30 19.91
CA LEU A 62 -0.67 20.32 19.46
C LEU A 62 -0.35 19.20 18.47
N LEU A 63 -0.92 18.00 18.68
CA LEU A 63 -0.80 16.88 17.74
C LEU A 63 -1.48 17.18 16.39
N ASP A 64 -2.62 17.85 16.40
CA ASP A 64 -3.34 18.27 15.20
C ASP A 64 -2.55 19.32 14.42
N ASP A 65 -2.06 20.35 15.11
CA ASP A 65 -1.23 21.41 14.54
C ASP A 65 0.05 20.85 13.91
N PHE A 66 0.69 19.89 14.60
CA PHE A 66 1.86 19.21 14.06
C PHE A 66 1.53 18.45 12.78
N ARG A 67 0.39 17.73 12.74
CA ARG A 67 -0.07 17.03 11.53
C ARG A 67 -0.28 18.01 10.37
N VAL A 68 -0.95 19.13 10.62
CA VAL A 68 -1.18 20.18 9.61
C VAL A 68 0.15 20.74 9.11
N ARG A 69 1.13 20.94 10.01
CA ARG A 69 2.46 21.42 9.63
C ARG A 69 3.22 20.42 8.75
N LEU A 70 3.12 19.13 9.05
CA LEU A 70 3.69 18.08 8.20
C LEU A 70 3.09 18.09 6.80
N LEU A 71 1.77 18.28 6.69
CA LEU A 71 1.08 18.35 5.41
C LEU A 71 1.53 19.58 4.61
N GLN A 72 1.64 20.74 5.25
CA GLN A 72 2.15 21.96 4.62
C GLN A 72 3.57 21.77 4.09
N LEU A 73 4.44 21.09 4.85
CA LEU A 73 5.80 20.79 4.41
C LEU A 73 5.82 19.87 3.17
N GLY A 74 4.91 18.89 3.11
CA GLY A 74 4.75 18.03 1.94
C GLY A 74 4.29 18.80 0.69
N ASN A 75 3.42 19.79 0.86
CA ASN A 75 2.85 20.58 -0.24
C ASN A 75 3.72 21.76 -0.69
N ALA A 76 4.67 22.21 0.13
CA ALA A 76 5.47 23.41 -0.14
C ALA A 76 6.52 23.21 -1.25
N GLU A 77 6.79 21.97 -1.66
CA GLU A 77 7.89 21.67 -2.56
C GLU A 77 7.46 21.26 -3.96
N ASN A 78 8.04 21.95 -4.94
CA ASN A 78 7.92 21.65 -6.35
C ASN A 78 9.32 21.35 -6.90
N GLY A 79 9.56 20.13 -7.40
CA GLY A 79 10.82 19.77 -8.05
C GLY A 79 11.29 18.33 -7.87
N GLU A 80 12.59 18.12 -8.06
CA GLU A 80 13.26 16.84 -7.85
C GLU A 80 13.42 16.54 -6.35
N GLY A 81 13.02 15.34 -5.92
CA GLY A 81 13.10 14.92 -4.50
C GLY A 81 11.79 14.99 -3.71
N ILE A 82 10.67 15.35 -4.33
CA ILE A 82 9.34 15.30 -3.69
C ILE A 82 9.05 13.91 -3.11
N ASP A 83 9.30 12.86 -3.89
CA ASP A 83 8.99 11.49 -3.49
C ASP A 83 9.77 11.05 -2.23
N SER A 84 11.00 11.51 -2.03
CA SER A 84 11.78 11.17 -0.82
C SER A 84 11.28 11.91 0.42
N LYS A 85 10.82 13.15 0.28
CA LYS A 85 10.26 13.91 1.41
C LYS A 85 8.87 13.42 1.78
N ILE A 86 8.00 13.15 0.82
CA ILE A 86 6.70 12.52 1.07
C ILE A 86 6.91 11.17 1.80
N ALA A 87 7.92 10.39 1.40
CA ALA A 87 8.27 9.15 2.11
C ALA A 87 8.70 9.38 3.57
N ILE A 88 9.56 10.37 3.84
CA ILE A 88 10.01 10.71 5.20
C ILE A 88 8.84 11.24 6.06
N ILE A 89 7.95 12.05 5.48
CA ILE A 89 6.74 12.53 6.16
C ILE A 89 5.82 11.36 6.47
N ALA A 90 5.64 10.40 5.56
CA ALA A 90 4.84 9.19 5.79
C ALA A 90 5.43 8.33 6.92
N ASN A 91 6.76 8.16 6.97
CA ASN A 91 7.42 7.47 8.08
C ASN A 91 7.20 8.21 9.41
N THR A 92 7.30 9.54 9.41
CA THR A 92 7.11 10.36 10.62
C THR A 92 5.66 10.27 11.11
N THR A 93 4.71 10.29 10.19
CA THR A 93 3.28 10.13 10.49
C THR A 93 3.01 8.75 11.09
N HIS A 94 3.64 7.69 10.55
CA HIS A 94 3.54 6.34 11.08
C HIS A 94 4.23 6.17 12.44
N TYR A 95 5.36 6.84 12.65
CA TYR A 95 6.04 6.86 13.94
C TYR A 95 5.14 7.45 15.03
N ILE A 96 4.54 8.63 14.78
CA ILE A 96 3.64 9.28 15.74
C ILE A 96 2.40 8.41 15.98
N GLU A 97 1.82 7.83 14.93
CA GLU A 97 0.71 6.87 15.08
C GLU A 97 1.07 5.74 16.05
N ASN A 98 2.23 5.10 15.90
CA ASN A 98 2.64 4.01 16.78
C ASN A 98 2.84 4.50 18.23
N VAL A 99 3.49 5.65 18.42
CA VAL A 99 3.66 6.26 19.74
C VAL A 99 2.30 6.52 20.42
N LEU A 100 1.32 7.05 19.69
CA LEU A 100 -0.01 7.32 20.22
C LEU A 100 -0.80 6.04 20.52
N VAL A 101 -0.63 4.99 19.73
CA VAL A 101 -1.20 3.66 20.02
C VAL A 101 -0.62 3.12 21.32
N ASP A 102 0.69 3.21 21.51
CA ASP A 102 1.36 2.77 22.74
C ASP A 102 0.93 3.61 23.94
N TRP A 103 0.81 4.93 23.78
CA TRP A 103 0.30 5.83 24.83
C TRP A 103 -1.14 5.51 25.20
N GLY A 104 -1.99 5.19 24.22
CA GLY A 104 -3.36 4.78 24.46
C GLY A 104 -3.50 3.57 25.39
N GLN A 105 -2.47 2.72 25.50
CA GLN A 105 -2.45 1.55 26.38
C GLN A 105 -1.89 1.85 27.78
N MET A 106 -1.33 3.04 28.01
CA MET A 106 -0.79 3.41 29.31
C MET A 106 -1.92 3.73 30.30
N LEU A 107 -1.72 3.32 31.56
CA LEU A 107 -2.70 3.45 32.64
C LEU A 107 -3.24 4.88 32.80
N HIS A 108 -2.38 5.89 32.68
CA HIS A 108 -2.77 7.31 32.76
C HIS A 108 -3.82 7.67 31.70
N PHE A 109 -3.57 7.35 30.44
CA PHE A 109 -4.49 7.69 29.34
C PHE A 109 -5.77 6.84 29.36
N LEU A 110 -5.70 5.58 29.78
CA LEU A 110 -6.89 4.75 30.03
C LEU A 110 -7.77 5.33 31.13
N ASN A 111 -7.16 5.83 32.22
CA ASN A 111 -7.90 6.51 33.28
C ASN A 111 -8.57 7.79 32.76
N LEU A 112 -7.86 8.60 31.95
CA LEU A 112 -8.45 9.80 31.35
C LEU A 112 -9.61 9.48 30.41
N TYR A 113 -9.50 8.41 29.63
CA TYR A 113 -10.59 7.92 28.79
C TYR A 113 -11.82 7.58 29.64
N TYR A 114 -11.63 6.81 30.71
CA TYR A 114 -12.71 6.48 31.63
C TYR A 114 -13.34 7.71 32.29
N TYR A 115 -12.53 8.66 32.78
CA TYR A 115 -13.03 9.91 33.38
C TYR A 115 -13.80 10.77 32.38
N LYS A 116 -13.31 10.89 31.14
CA LYS A 116 -14.00 11.61 30.07
C LYS A 116 -15.36 10.99 29.81
N ASN A 117 -15.43 9.67 29.63
CA ASN A 117 -16.67 8.96 29.36
C ASN A 117 -17.67 9.07 30.53
N GLN A 118 -17.22 8.95 31.78
CA GLN A 118 -18.09 9.09 32.95
C GLN A 118 -18.66 10.52 33.08
N SER A 119 -17.86 11.54 32.77
CA SER A 119 -18.30 12.93 32.73
C SER A 119 -19.36 13.15 31.65
N GLU A 120 -19.14 12.63 30.44
CA GLU A 120 -20.10 12.72 29.33
C GLU A 120 -21.39 11.96 29.61
N ILE A 121 -21.33 10.76 30.22
CA ILE A 121 -22.53 10.03 30.65
C ILE A 121 -23.30 10.80 31.72
N THR A 122 -22.61 11.46 32.66
CA THR A 122 -23.27 12.25 33.71
C THR A 122 -23.92 13.51 33.15
N LYS A 123 -23.25 14.22 32.23
CA LYS A 123 -23.84 15.36 31.49
C LYS A 123 -25.05 14.93 30.68
N THR A 124 -24.93 13.81 29.95
CA THR A 124 -25.98 13.24 29.11
C THR A 124 -27.15 12.75 29.94
N ARG A 125 -26.92 12.15 31.12
CA ARG A 125 -27.96 11.75 32.08
C ARG A 125 -28.66 12.96 32.73
N ASN A 126 -27.94 14.05 32.95
CA ASN A 126 -28.52 15.30 33.44
C ASN A 126 -29.35 16.01 32.34
N LEU A 127 -29.08 15.75 31.07
CA LEU A 127 -29.84 16.26 29.92
C LEU A 127 -31.01 15.33 29.52
N LEU A 128 -30.87 14.01 29.70
CA LEU A 128 -31.83 12.97 29.32
C LEU A 128 -32.57 12.41 30.53
N SER A 129 -33.34 13.28 31.19
CA SER A 129 -34.60 12.88 31.83
C SER A 129 -35.71 12.61 30.78
N SER A 130 -35.34 12.23 29.57
CA SER A 130 -36.22 11.75 28.51
C SER A 130 -35.45 10.78 27.62
N GLU A 131 -35.85 9.52 27.74
CA GLU A 131 -35.70 8.44 26.76
C GLU A 131 -34.31 7.84 26.54
N LEU A 132 -34.26 6.57 26.92
CA LEU A 132 -33.21 5.57 26.75
C LEU A 132 -33.01 5.31 25.25
N ASP A 133 -31.78 5.46 24.75
CA ASP A 133 -31.37 4.73 23.56
C ASP A 133 -30.00 4.07 23.74
N ASN A 134 -30.04 2.75 23.64
CA ASN A 134 -28.90 1.85 23.65
C ASN A 134 -28.27 1.90 22.25
N SER A 135 -27.25 2.73 22.05
CA SER A 135 -26.31 2.54 20.95
C SER A 135 -25.00 1.97 21.48
N LEU A 136 -25.02 0.67 21.75
CA LEU A 136 -23.83 -0.15 21.85
C LEU A 136 -23.51 -0.67 20.44
N THR A 137 -22.73 0.05 19.65
CA THR A 137 -21.92 -0.50 18.55
C THR A 137 -20.99 0.57 17.99
N ASP A 138 -19.74 0.62 18.43
CA ASP A 138 -18.64 0.29 17.53
C ASP A 138 -17.49 -0.26 18.39
N VAL A 139 -16.77 -1.24 17.88
CA VAL A 139 -15.55 -1.75 18.54
C VAL A 139 -14.44 -0.75 18.22
N ASP A 140 -14.64 0.49 18.63
CA ASP A 140 -13.66 1.53 18.53
C ASP A 140 -12.64 1.35 19.65
N THR A 141 -11.38 1.56 19.30
CA THR A 141 -10.26 1.37 20.20
C THR A 141 -10.46 2.26 21.44
N ASP A 142 -10.59 1.68 22.64
CA ASP A 142 -10.83 2.43 23.87
C ASP A 142 -9.64 3.33 24.24
N THR A 143 -9.57 4.53 23.66
CA THR A 143 -8.49 5.50 23.93
C THR A 143 -8.95 6.93 23.74
N VAL A 144 -8.33 7.86 24.46
CA VAL A 144 -8.52 9.31 24.25
C VAL A 144 -7.99 9.81 22.90
N PHE A 145 -7.19 9.01 22.20
CA PHE A 145 -6.53 9.38 20.94
C PHE A 145 -7.28 8.95 19.67
N VAL A 146 -8.51 8.40 19.75
CA VAL A 146 -9.21 7.81 18.58
C VAL A 146 -9.29 8.78 17.39
N GLU A 147 -9.77 10.00 17.63
CA GLU A 147 -9.95 11.00 16.58
C GLU A 147 -8.61 11.39 15.94
N ILE A 148 -7.62 11.74 16.76
CA ILE A 148 -6.31 12.16 16.23
C ILE A 148 -5.59 11.01 15.51
N LEU A 149 -5.69 9.77 16.01
CA LEU A 149 -5.17 8.58 15.34
C LEU A 149 -5.82 8.38 13.97
N SER A 150 -7.14 8.59 13.86
CA SER A 150 -7.85 8.49 12.58
C SER A 150 -7.29 9.48 11.54
N LEU A 151 -6.98 10.70 11.97
CA LEU A 151 -6.46 11.75 11.11
C LEU A 151 -5.01 11.47 10.66
N TYR A 152 -4.14 11.00 11.56
CA TYR A 152 -2.78 10.55 11.20
C TYR A 152 -2.82 9.35 10.26
N ARG A 153 -3.70 8.37 10.49
CA ARG A 153 -3.89 7.20 9.60
C ARG A 153 -4.35 7.62 8.21
N HIS A 154 -5.30 8.55 8.14
CA HIS A 154 -5.79 9.09 6.87
C HIS A 154 -4.69 9.82 6.11
N MET A 155 -3.98 10.75 6.77
CA MET A 155 -2.84 11.46 6.17
C MET A 155 -1.76 10.49 5.68
N LYS A 156 -1.39 9.49 6.48
CA LYS A 156 -0.42 8.45 6.09
C LYS A 156 -0.89 7.75 4.81
N LYS A 157 -2.15 7.33 4.75
CA LYS A 157 -2.73 6.68 3.58
C LYS A 157 -2.59 7.58 2.34
N ASP A 158 -3.00 8.84 2.43
CA ASP A 158 -2.94 9.77 1.30
C ASP A 158 -1.51 10.01 0.80
N LEU A 159 -0.54 10.13 1.72
CA LEU A 159 0.88 10.25 1.35
C LEU A 159 1.39 9.02 0.60
N LEU A 160 1.03 7.80 1.04
CA LEU A 160 1.42 6.58 0.35
C LEU A 160 0.77 6.49 -1.03
N TYR A 161 -0.52 6.82 -1.15
CA TYR A 161 -1.21 6.83 -2.46
C TYR A 161 -0.60 7.88 -3.40
N ALA A 162 -0.21 9.06 -2.90
CA ALA A 162 0.47 10.06 -3.72
C ALA A 162 1.79 9.54 -4.34
N LEU A 163 2.59 8.77 -3.58
CA LEU A 163 3.81 8.13 -4.09
C LEU A 163 3.51 7.10 -5.19
N VAL A 164 2.49 6.27 -4.96
CA VAL A 164 2.04 5.25 -5.91
C VAL A 164 1.53 5.91 -7.19
N ASP A 165 0.64 6.88 -7.09
CA ASP A 165 0.00 7.53 -8.21
C ASP A 165 1.00 8.33 -9.05
N SER A 166 1.93 9.05 -8.42
CA SER A 166 3.06 9.71 -9.08
C SER A 166 3.90 8.71 -9.91
N THR A 167 4.18 7.53 -9.35
CA THR A 167 4.96 6.48 -10.01
C THR A 167 4.20 5.85 -11.16
N VAL A 168 2.94 5.46 -10.93
CA VAL A 168 2.08 4.83 -11.92
C VAL A 168 1.80 5.80 -13.08
N LEU A 169 1.56 7.08 -12.80
CA LEU A 169 1.35 8.10 -13.84
C LEU A 169 2.57 8.22 -14.77
N LYS A 170 3.79 8.26 -14.20
CA LYS A 170 5.03 8.28 -14.98
C LYS A 170 5.22 6.99 -15.78
N ALA A 171 4.93 5.83 -15.18
CA ALA A 171 4.99 4.54 -15.89
C ALA A 171 4.01 4.47 -17.06
N ARG A 172 2.78 4.98 -16.90
CA ARG A 172 1.77 5.10 -17.97
C ARG A 172 2.29 5.95 -19.13
N TYR A 173 2.99 7.04 -18.85
CA TYR A 173 3.63 7.88 -19.85
C TYR A 173 4.75 7.14 -20.59
N CYS A 174 5.69 6.53 -19.85
CA CYS A 174 6.82 5.79 -20.40
C CYS A 174 6.41 4.56 -21.24
N SER A 175 5.29 3.92 -20.90
CA SER A 175 4.78 2.74 -21.62
C SER A 175 4.14 3.03 -23.00
N LYS A 176 4.00 4.30 -23.40
CA LYS A 176 3.20 4.68 -24.58
C LYS A 176 3.61 3.94 -25.86
N ASN A 177 4.91 3.76 -26.08
CA ASN A 177 5.42 3.05 -27.25
C ASN A 177 5.28 1.54 -27.11
N TYR A 178 5.59 1.00 -25.92
CA TYR A 178 5.43 -0.43 -25.62
C TYR A 178 4.00 -0.94 -25.86
N ARG A 179 3.00 -0.14 -25.48
CA ARG A 179 1.58 -0.49 -25.70
C ARG A 179 1.16 -0.50 -27.17
N ARG A 180 1.94 0.11 -28.06
CA ARG A 180 1.66 0.25 -29.50
C ARG A 180 2.57 -0.62 -30.37
N GLU A 181 3.29 -1.54 -29.75
CA GLU A 181 4.08 -2.51 -30.49
C GLU A 181 3.22 -3.34 -31.44
N SER A 182 3.83 -3.79 -32.53
CA SER A 182 3.13 -4.58 -33.54
C SER A 182 3.02 -6.05 -33.12
N TRP A 183 2.35 -6.30 -31.99
CA TRP A 183 2.20 -7.62 -31.36
C TRP A 183 1.65 -8.72 -32.29
N SER A 184 0.80 -8.35 -33.26
CA SER A 184 0.25 -9.28 -34.27
C SER A 184 1.22 -9.62 -35.41
N ARG A 185 2.34 -8.91 -35.52
CA ARG A 185 3.34 -9.06 -36.60
C ARG A 185 4.71 -9.49 -36.08
N MET A 186 4.82 -9.79 -34.79
CA MET A 186 6.08 -10.24 -34.20
C MET A 186 6.47 -11.62 -34.73
N THR A 187 7.76 -11.82 -34.96
CA THR A 187 8.30 -13.09 -35.43
C THR A 187 8.42 -14.09 -34.28
N ILE A 188 8.18 -15.36 -34.58
CA ILE A 188 8.39 -16.43 -33.60
C ILE A 188 9.89 -16.70 -33.53
N MET A 189 10.48 -16.52 -32.35
CA MET A 189 11.85 -16.96 -32.10
C MET A 189 11.87 -18.44 -31.74
N LYS A 190 12.80 -19.19 -32.34
CA LYS A 190 12.91 -20.65 -32.17
C LYS A 190 13.37 -21.06 -30.77
N ASP A 191 14.27 -20.27 -30.16
CA ASP A 191 14.84 -20.54 -28.85
C ASP A 191 14.51 -19.46 -27.83
N MET A 192 14.29 -19.85 -26.57
CA MET A 192 14.02 -18.92 -25.48
C MET A 192 15.19 -17.94 -25.23
N ARG A 193 16.42 -18.35 -25.54
CA ARG A 193 17.63 -17.50 -25.43
C ARG A 193 17.73 -16.43 -26.52
N SER A 194 16.94 -16.56 -27.58
CA SER A 194 16.90 -15.57 -28.66
C SER A 194 15.97 -14.39 -28.35
N TYR A 195 15.14 -14.50 -27.31
CA TYR A 195 14.33 -13.39 -26.84
C TYR A 195 15.21 -12.40 -26.07
N SER A 196 15.00 -11.11 -26.35
CA SER A 196 15.51 -9.99 -25.57
C SER A 196 14.34 -9.13 -25.13
N LEU A 197 14.55 -8.29 -24.12
CA LEU A 197 13.54 -7.34 -23.68
C LEU A 197 13.16 -6.42 -24.84
N THR A 198 11.86 -6.27 -25.09
CA THR A 198 11.37 -5.32 -26.10
C THR A 198 11.90 -3.92 -25.79
N PRO A 199 12.65 -3.27 -26.71
CA PRO A 199 13.32 -2.00 -26.40
C PRO A 199 12.39 -0.86 -25.95
N SER A 200 11.15 -0.86 -26.44
CA SER A 200 10.15 0.14 -26.05
C SER A 200 9.60 -0.06 -24.63
N ALA A 201 9.81 -1.23 -24.01
CA ALA A 201 9.46 -1.50 -22.62
C ALA A 201 10.49 -0.92 -21.62
N CYS A 202 11.76 -0.81 -22.05
CA CYS A 202 12.88 -0.41 -21.19
C CYS A 202 12.60 0.87 -20.38
N PRO A 203 12.08 1.98 -20.96
CA PRO A 203 11.86 3.21 -20.20
C PRO A 203 10.90 3.04 -19.01
N MET A 204 9.86 2.21 -19.15
CA MET A 204 8.94 1.96 -18.04
C MET A 204 9.57 1.05 -16.99
N PHE A 205 10.28 0.01 -17.41
CA PHE A 205 10.88 -0.97 -16.48
C PHE A 205 12.03 -0.34 -15.68
N GLU A 206 12.87 0.47 -16.33
CA GLU A 206 13.92 1.23 -15.68
C GLU A 206 13.33 2.20 -14.64
N LEU A 207 12.30 2.96 -15.02
CA LEU A 207 11.58 3.85 -14.10
C LEU A 207 11.06 3.10 -12.86
N LEU A 208 10.40 1.96 -13.05
CA LEU A 208 9.87 1.14 -11.96
C LEU A 208 11.00 0.65 -11.05
N GLY A 209 12.09 0.13 -11.62
CA GLY A 209 13.26 -0.30 -10.87
C GLY A 209 13.88 0.84 -10.04
N THR A 210 14.08 2.01 -10.64
CA THR A 210 14.60 3.20 -9.94
C THR A 210 13.67 3.63 -8.82
N LYS A 211 12.36 3.67 -9.05
CA LYS A 211 11.37 4.11 -8.05
C LYS A 211 11.28 3.15 -6.88
N LEU A 212 11.26 1.85 -7.13
CA LEU A 212 11.27 0.83 -6.08
C LEU A 212 12.53 0.92 -5.22
N HIS A 213 13.69 1.14 -5.83
CA HIS A 213 14.93 1.36 -5.09
C HIS A 213 14.88 2.64 -4.22
N GLN A 214 14.37 3.74 -4.78
CA GLN A 214 14.16 4.99 -4.03
C GLN A 214 13.20 4.78 -2.84
N PHE A 215 12.08 4.09 -3.04
CA PHE A 215 11.13 3.81 -1.97
C PHE A 215 11.74 2.92 -0.89
N LYS A 216 12.48 1.86 -1.24
CA LYS A 216 13.21 1.05 -0.24
C LYS A 216 14.23 1.87 0.53
N LYS A 217 14.88 2.84 -0.12
CA LYS A 217 15.84 3.74 0.53
C LYS A 217 15.14 4.65 1.55
N TYR A 218 14.02 5.27 1.22
CA TYR A 218 13.42 6.33 2.05
C TYR A 218 12.26 5.89 2.94
N LEU A 219 11.57 4.79 2.67
CA LEU A 219 10.49 4.28 3.52
C LEU A 219 11.00 3.27 4.55
N THR A 220 10.31 3.16 5.67
CA THR A 220 10.42 2.01 6.58
C THR A 220 9.96 0.74 5.86
N VAL A 221 10.38 -0.43 6.35
CA VAL A 221 10.08 -1.71 5.68
C VAL A 221 8.57 -1.93 5.56
N LYS A 222 7.82 -1.62 6.63
CA LYS A 222 6.37 -1.76 6.68
C LYS A 222 5.67 -0.91 5.60
N LEU A 223 6.04 0.37 5.48
CA LEU A 223 5.43 1.27 4.49
C LEU A 223 5.90 0.96 3.07
N PHE A 224 7.16 0.58 2.89
CA PHE A 224 7.68 0.13 1.60
C PHE A 224 6.87 -1.06 1.07
N ILE A 225 6.57 -2.05 1.92
CA ILE A 225 5.76 -3.22 1.54
C ILE A 225 4.39 -2.81 1.00
N VAL A 226 3.73 -1.87 1.68
CA VAL A 226 2.43 -1.34 1.22
C VAL A 226 2.57 -0.68 -0.16
N VAL A 227 3.57 0.20 -0.33
CA VAL A 227 3.75 0.98 -1.55
C VAL A 227 4.07 0.09 -2.76
N TRP A 228 5.05 -0.82 -2.66
CA TRP A 228 5.42 -1.62 -3.83
C TRP A 228 4.29 -2.57 -4.26
N ARG A 229 3.50 -3.10 -3.31
CA ARG A 229 2.34 -3.95 -3.61
C ARG A 229 1.27 -3.18 -4.37
N LEU A 230 0.96 -1.96 -3.94
CA LEU A 230 0.02 -1.07 -4.63
C LEU A 230 0.52 -0.69 -6.03
N VAL A 231 1.83 -0.42 -6.18
CA VAL A 231 2.42 -0.18 -7.51
C VAL A 231 2.26 -1.40 -8.41
N ALA A 232 2.58 -2.61 -7.92
CA ALA A 232 2.45 -3.83 -8.70
C ALA A 232 1.00 -4.06 -9.17
N GLN A 233 0.03 -3.97 -8.25
CA GLN A 233 -1.39 -4.13 -8.56
C GLN A 233 -1.90 -3.10 -9.58
N GLN A 234 -1.54 -1.83 -9.42
CA GLN A 234 -1.97 -0.80 -10.37
C GLN A 234 -1.32 -0.98 -11.76
N ILE A 235 -0.07 -1.43 -11.83
CA ILE A 235 0.62 -1.71 -13.10
C ILE A 235 0.04 -2.97 -13.77
N ASP A 236 -0.28 -4.01 -13.00
CA ASP A 236 -0.95 -5.23 -13.48
C ASP A 236 -2.25 -4.90 -14.22
N VAL A 237 -3.17 -4.21 -13.53
CA VAL A 237 -4.45 -3.78 -14.11
C VAL A 237 -4.25 -2.86 -15.30
N PHE A 238 -3.34 -1.88 -15.19
CA PHE A 238 -3.09 -0.92 -16.28
C PHE A 238 -2.58 -1.59 -17.56
N LEU A 239 -1.58 -2.48 -17.46
CA LEU A 239 -1.04 -3.16 -18.63
C LEU A 239 -2.05 -4.17 -19.19
N TYR A 240 -2.83 -4.82 -18.33
CA TYR A 240 -3.89 -5.70 -18.80
C TYR A 240 -4.92 -4.93 -19.64
N GLU A 241 -5.46 -3.83 -19.12
CA GLU A 241 -6.46 -3.04 -19.85
C GLU A 241 -5.90 -2.33 -21.08
N LYS A 242 -4.71 -1.72 -20.96
CA LYS A 242 -4.21 -0.77 -21.97
C LYS A 242 -3.20 -1.37 -22.94
N LEU A 243 -2.71 -2.58 -22.67
CA LEU A 243 -1.82 -3.32 -23.56
C LEU A 243 -2.49 -4.61 -24.02
N VAL A 244 -2.88 -5.50 -23.10
CA VAL A 244 -3.39 -6.83 -23.46
C VAL A 244 -4.74 -6.72 -24.17
N LEU A 245 -5.74 -6.12 -23.53
CA LEU A 245 -7.08 -6.00 -24.10
C LEU A 245 -7.16 -5.03 -25.29
N ALA A 246 -6.19 -4.12 -25.41
CA ALA A 246 -6.14 -3.12 -26.47
C ALA A 246 -5.45 -3.60 -27.75
N ASN A 247 -4.82 -4.79 -27.75
CA ASN A 247 -4.05 -5.31 -28.88
C ASN A 247 -4.48 -6.73 -29.26
N THR A 248 -4.16 -7.11 -30.48
CA THR A 248 -4.25 -8.49 -30.96
C THR A 248 -2.85 -9.11 -31.01
N PHE A 249 -2.73 -10.38 -30.63
CA PHE A 249 -1.45 -11.08 -30.59
C PHE A 249 -1.42 -12.21 -31.63
N ASN A 250 -0.26 -12.40 -32.25
CA ASN A 250 0.07 -13.67 -32.90
C ASN A 250 0.90 -14.52 -31.91
N GLU A 251 1.27 -15.75 -32.30
CA GLU A 251 2.07 -16.64 -31.43
C GLU A 251 3.42 -16.01 -31.02
N GLY A 252 4.09 -15.30 -31.93
CA GLY A 252 5.37 -14.63 -31.64
C GLY A 252 5.22 -13.52 -30.59
N GLY A 253 4.20 -12.68 -30.75
CA GLY A 253 3.90 -11.59 -29.84
C GLY A 253 3.44 -12.09 -28.47
N ALA A 254 2.65 -13.16 -28.41
CA ALA A 254 2.26 -13.79 -27.16
C ALA A 254 3.48 -14.32 -26.38
N LYS A 255 4.45 -14.93 -27.06
CA LYS A 255 5.70 -15.41 -26.46
C LYS A 255 6.61 -14.26 -26.03
N GLN A 256 6.75 -13.22 -26.85
CA GLN A 256 7.52 -12.02 -26.51
C GLN A 256 6.92 -11.30 -25.29
N PHE A 257 5.60 -11.13 -25.24
CA PHE A 257 4.91 -10.51 -24.11
C PHE A 257 5.11 -11.32 -22.82
N LYS A 258 5.03 -12.66 -22.90
CA LYS A 258 5.34 -13.55 -21.78
C LYS A 258 6.80 -13.40 -21.33
N PHE A 259 7.74 -13.27 -22.26
CA PHE A 259 9.15 -13.03 -21.92
C PHE A 259 9.34 -11.68 -21.23
N ASP A 260 8.83 -10.59 -21.79
CA ASP A 260 8.93 -9.25 -21.22
C ASP A 260 8.34 -9.20 -19.80
N THR A 261 7.18 -9.85 -19.59
CA THR A 261 6.50 -9.87 -18.29
C THR A 261 7.23 -10.77 -17.29
N MET A 262 7.39 -12.06 -17.61
CA MET A 262 7.85 -13.08 -16.65
C MET A 262 9.35 -13.03 -16.39
N ARG A 263 10.15 -12.58 -17.37
CA ARG A 263 11.62 -12.56 -17.27
C ARG A 263 12.20 -11.18 -17.00
N ASN A 264 11.41 -10.11 -17.09
CA ASN A 264 11.93 -8.76 -16.90
C ASN A 264 11.07 -7.94 -15.92
N LEU A 265 9.76 -7.81 -16.14
CA LEU A 265 8.88 -7.01 -15.24
C LEU A 265 8.78 -7.60 -13.84
N LEU A 266 8.35 -8.86 -13.71
CA LEU A 266 8.16 -9.51 -12.40
C LEU A 266 9.47 -9.60 -11.59
N PRO A 267 10.63 -9.92 -12.19
CA PRO A 267 11.91 -9.91 -11.49
C PRO A 267 12.30 -8.58 -10.84
N LEU A 268 11.78 -7.42 -11.29
CA LEU A 268 11.99 -6.15 -10.58
C LEU A 268 11.49 -6.17 -9.13
N PHE A 269 10.49 -7.02 -8.85
CA PHE A 269 9.86 -7.19 -7.55
C PHE A 269 10.37 -8.41 -6.78
N ALA A 270 11.06 -9.35 -7.45
CA ALA A 270 11.55 -10.59 -6.84
C ALA A 270 12.56 -10.36 -5.70
N GLN A 271 13.23 -9.20 -5.69
CA GLN A 271 14.11 -8.77 -4.58
C GLN A 271 13.35 -8.31 -3.32
N TYR A 272 12.01 -8.27 -3.35
CA TYR A 272 11.15 -7.81 -2.27
C TYR A 272 10.06 -8.82 -1.88
N THR A 273 9.90 -9.90 -2.65
CA THR A 273 8.97 -10.98 -2.38
C THR A 273 9.38 -12.26 -3.13
N ASP A 274 9.17 -13.40 -2.50
CA ASP A 274 9.40 -14.71 -3.12
C ASP A 274 8.32 -15.10 -4.15
N LYS A 275 7.19 -14.38 -4.17
CA LYS A 275 6.03 -14.65 -5.03
C LYS A 275 5.57 -13.40 -5.78
N PRO A 276 6.39 -12.84 -6.69
CA PRO A 276 6.00 -11.64 -7.46
C PRO A 276 4.75 -11.90 -8.31
N ASP A 277 4.56 -13.13 -8.81
CA ASP A 277 3.42 -13.53 -9.64
C ASP A 277 2.06 -13.32 -8.96
N SER A 278 1.98 -13.42 -7.63
CA SER A 278 0.70 -13.26 -6.91
C SER A 278 0.19 -11.82 -6.90
N TYR A 279 1.04 -10.85 -7.28
CA TYR A 279 0.66 -9.43 -7.37
C TYR A 279 0.39 -8.99 -8.82
N TYR A 280 0.58 -9.89 -9.78
CA TYR A 280 0.39 -9.69 -11.21
C TYR A 280 -0.61 -10.71 -11.77
N THR A 281 -1.77 -10.83 -11.15
CA THR A 281 -2.74 -11.88 -11.48
C THR A 281 -3.26 -11.74 -12.91
N HIS A 282 -3.62 -10.52 -13.34
CA HIS A 282 -4.19 -10.31 -14.67
C HIS A 282 -3.17 -10.55 -15.77
N LEU A 283 -1.94 -10.04 -15.63
CA LEU A 283 -0.90 -10.25 -16.63
C LEU A 283 -0.45 -11.72 -16.66
N ASN A 284 -0.42 -12.42 -15.53
CA ASN A 284 -0.07 -13.82 -15.49
C ASN A 284 -1.13 -14.69 -16.20
N GLU A 285 -2.41 -14.49 -15.88
CA GLU A 285 -3.52 -15.16 -16.56
C GLU A 285 -3.56 -14.84 -18.06
N ALA A 286 -3.34 -13.58 -18.44
CA ALA A 286 -3.21 -13.19 -19.84
C ALA A 286 -2.06 -13.90 -20.54
N CYS A 287 -0.88 -14.00 -19.90
CA CYS A 287 0.26 -14.73 -20.45
C CYS A 287 -0.04 -16.22 -20.64
N ILE A 288 -0.82 -16.83 -19.74
CA ILE A 288 -1.27 -18.22 -19.87
C ILE A 288 -2.22 -18.33 -21.06
N LEU A 289 -3.31 -17.55 -21.07
CA LEU A 289 -4.37 -17.60 -22.09
C LEU A 289 -3.84 -17.32 -23.50
N LEU A 290 -2.95 -16.35 -23.67
CA LEU A 290 -2.37 -16.02 -24.98
C LEU A 290 -1.43 -17.11 -25.52
N ASN A 291 -0.92 -17.99 -24.65
CA ASN A 291 0.06 -19.02 -25.00
C ASN A 291 -0.47 -20.45 -24.86
N ILE A 292 -1.78 -20.66 -24.65
CA ILE A 292 -2.37 -22.00 -24.69
C ILE A 292 -2.33 -22.56 -26.11
N THR A 293 -2.37 -23.89 -26.22
CA THR A 293 -2.44 -24.54 -27.53
C THR A 293 -3.77 -24.24 -28.21
N GLN A 294 -3.78 -24.23 -29.55
CA GLN A 294 -5.02 -24.01 -30.32
C GLN A 294 -6.14 -25.00 -29.93
N GLY A 295 -5.79 -26.27 -29.69
CA GLY A 295 -6.77 -27.27 -29.22
C GLY A 295 -7.36 -26.91 -27.86
N SER A 296 -6.52 -26.53 -26.89
CA SER A 296 -6.99 -26.07 -25.57
C SER A 296 -7.84 -24.80 -25.65
N ALA A 297 -7.48 -23.87 -26.55
CA ALA A 297 -8.25 -22.64 -26.76
C ALA A 297 -9.65 -22.91 -27.31
N LEU A 298 -9.77 -23.82 -28.28
CA LEU A 298 -11.06 -24.21 -28.85
C LEU A 298 -11.96 -24.86 -27.78
N LEU A 299 -11.41 -25.81 -27.00
CA LEU A 299 -12.15 -26.44 -25.90
C LEU A 299 -12.62 -25.43 -24.84
N LEU A 300 -11.76 -24.47 -24.48
CA LEU A 300 -12.11 -23.41 -23.53
C LEU A 300 -13.23 -22.53 -24.08
N LYS A 301 -13.18 -22.17 -25.37
CA LYS A 301 -14.22 -21.39 -26.03
C LYS A 301 -15.56 -22.15 -26.06
N ASP A 302 -15.54 -23.43 -26.42
CA ASP A 302 -16.73 -24.26 -26.45
C ASP A 302 -17.35 -24.39 -25.04
N MET A 303 -16.52 -24.54 -24.00
CA MET A 303 -16.97 -24.54 -22.61
C MET A 303 -17.62 -23.21 -22.20
N LEU A 304 -17.00 -22.07 -22.53
CA LEU A 304 -17.54 -20.75 -22.19
C LEU A 304 -18.87 -20.46 -22.89
N THR A 305 -18.97 -20.79 -24.19
CA THR A 305 -20.21 -20.62 -24.96
C THR A 305 -21.34 -21.54 -24.46
N ALA A 306 -21.02 -22.75 -24.02
CA ALA A 306 -21.99 -23.65 -23.38
C ALA A 306 -22.49 -23.10 -22.03
N LEU A 307 -21.61 -22.45 -21.25
CA LEU A 307 -21.98 -21.81 -19.97
C LEU A 307 -22.84 -20.55 -20.17
N GLU A 308 -22.53 -19.72 -21.17
CA GLU A 308 -23.37 -18.58 -21.55
C GLU A 308 -24.76 -19.03 -22.03
N GLY A 309 -24.83 -20.09 -22.84
CA GLY A 309 -26.10 -20.71 -23.25
C GLY A 309 -26.90 -21.33 -22.11
N ALA A 310 -26.23 -21.81 -21.06
CA ALA A 310 -26.87 -22.36 -19.85
C ALA A 310 -27.34 -21.29 -18.85
N THR A 311 -26.79 -20.07 -18.92
CA THR A 311 -27.12 -18.97 -18.00
C THR A 311 -28.16 -17.99 -18.54
N GLY A 312 -28.61 -18.14 -19.79
CA GLY A 312 -29.75 -17.39 -20.34
C GLY A 312 -29.54 -15.87 -20.45
N VAL A 313 -28.29 -15.39 -20.47
CA VAL A 313 -27.99 -13.98 -20.70
C VAL A 313 -27.71 -13.78 -22.19
N GLU A 314 -28.74 -13.41 -22.94
CA GLU A 314 -28.60 -12.96 -24.33
C GLU A 314 -27.79 -11.65 -24.37
N ASP A 315 -26.61 -11.70 -25.00
CA ASP A 315 -25.80 -10.51 -25.28
C ASP A 315 -26.45 -9.69 -26.40
N LYS A 316 -27.12 -8.60 -26.04
CA LYS A 316 -27.67 -7.60 -26.97
C LYS A 316 -26.60 -6.57 -27.34
N ARG A 317 -25.60 -6.96 -28.12
CA ARG A 317 -24.74 -6.00 -28.84
C ARG A 317 -24.45 -6.53 -30.25
N GLY A 318 -25.29 -6.08 -31.18
CA GLY A 318 -25.01 -6.09 -32.62
C GLY A 318 -24.23 -4.86 -33.04
#